data_AF-A0A3D5DD56-F1
#
_entry.id   AF-A0A3D5DD56-F1
#
_cell.length_a   1.000
_cell.length_b   1.000
_cell.length_c   1.000
_cell.angle_alpha   90.00
_cell.angle_beta   90.00
_cell.angle_gamma   90.00
#
_symmetry.space_group_name_H-M   'P 1'
#
loop_
_entity.id
_entity.type
_entity.pdbx_description
1 polymer ?
#
loop_
_entity_poly.entity_id
_entity_poly.type
_entity_poly.pdbx_seq_one_letter_code
_entity_poly.pdbx_strand_id
1 'polypeptide(L)'
;INISCPNVEKGGVQFGNDPDMSAQVVAACRRATTKPLITKLSPNQTDIAQNARQCIEAGTDAFAVINTLTGMAVDIDAQKPVIGNNQGGLSGPAIKPIALLKVQQVYKVAQKHGIPIIGQGGIMTAKDAIEFMLVGASAVGIGTALFYEPLICPVINQGIVDYLTLHGNTRVEEIVGSLALN
;
A
#
# COMPACT_ATOMS: atom_id res chain seq x y z
N ILE A 1 -2.81 11.37 -2.00
CA ILE A 1 -1.66 12.13 -1.46
C ILE A 1 -0.50 11.16 -1.30
N ASN A 2 0.55 11.32 -2.11
CA ASN A 2 1.76 10.52 -1.98
C ASN A 2 2.71 11.20 -0.97
N ILE A 3 2.60 10.82 0.30
CA ILE A 3 3.47 11.31 1.38
C ILE A 3 4.76 10.50 1.53
N SER A 4 4.94 9.47 0.70
CA SER A 4 6.00 8.46 0.82
C SER A 4 7.07 8.56 -0.28
N CYS A 5 7.13 9.68 -1.00
CA CYS A 5 8.09 9.85 -2.10
C CYS A 5 9.51 10.11 -1.56
N PRO A 6 10.50 9.22 -1.84
CA PRO A 6 11.87 9.37 -1.35
C PRO A 6 12.69 10.43 -2.12
N ASN A 7 12.14 11.03 -3.18
CA ASN A 7 12.88 11.78 -4.20
C ASN A 7 12.76 13.33 -4.11
N VAL A 8 12.61 13.91 -2.92
CA VAL A 8 12.69 15.39 -2.78
C VAL A 8 13.97 15.80 -2.07
N GLU A 9 14.72 16.69 -2.72
CA GLU A 9 16.05 17.22 -2.34
C GLU A 9 16.11 17.88 -0.95
N LYS A 10 14.96 18.07 -0.28
CA LYS A 10 14.82 18.61 1.08
C LYS A 10 14.05 17.65 1.99
N GLY A 11 14.58 16.46 2.23
CA GLY A 11 14.12 15.60 3.34
C GLY A 11 12.90 14.72 3.07
N GLY A 12 12.63 14.33 1.81
CA GLY A 12 11.43 13.55 1.42
C GLY A 12 11.16 12.27 2.20
N VAL A 13 12.24 11.57 2.56
CA VAL A 13 12.18 10.32 3.34
C VAL A 13 11.70 10.57 4.79
N GLN A 14 11.86 11.77 5.33
CA GLN A 14 11.40 12.11 6.68
C GLN A 14 9.88 12.34 6.75
N PHE A 15 9.22 12.78 5.67
CA PHE A 15 7.79 13.15 5.74
C PHE A 15 6.85 11.95 5.90
N GLY A 16 7.09 10.86 5.17
CA GLY A 16 6.20 9.70 5.15
C GLY A 16 6.48 8.64 6.22
N ASN A 17 7.62 8.77 6.91
CA ASN A 17 8.05 7.84 7.96
C ASN A 17 7.87 8.43 9.36
N ASP A 18 7.60 9.73 9.47
CA ASP A 18 7.21 10.42 10.69
C ASP A 18 5.67 10.56 10.72
N PRO A 19 4.99 9.95 11.71
CA PRO A 19 3.55 10.06 11.87
C PRO A 19 3.04 11.51 11.97
N ASP A 20 3.71 12.37 12.73
CA ASP A 20 3.27 13.75 12.98
C ASP A 20 3.36 14.57 11.69
N MET A 21 4.43 14.38 10.93
CA MET A 21 4.60 15.02 9.62
C MET A 21 3.55 14.53 8.61
N SER A 22 3.25 13.22 8.62
CA SER A 22 2.22 12.62 7.77
C SER A 22 0.85 13.26 8.05
N ALA A 23 0.49 13.41 9.32
CA ALA A 23 -0.75 14.04 9.76
C ALA A 23 -0.82 15.52 9.39
N GLN A 24 0.28 16.28 9.54
CA GLN A 24 0.33 17.68 9.14
C GLN A 24 0.06 17.88 7.64
N VAL A 25 0.62 17.01 6.80
CA VAL A 25 0.36 17.04 5.34
C VAL A 25 -1.10 16.73 5.05
N VAL A 26 -1.67 15.70 5.66
CA VAL A 26 -3.10 15.36 5.48
C VAL A 26 -3.98 16.52 5.93
N ALA A 27 -3.72 17.13 7.09
CA ALA A 27 -4.49 18.26 7.60
C ALA A 27 -4.39 19.49 6.68
N ALA A 28 -3.21 19.75 6.12
CA ALA A 28 -3.02 20.82 5.14
C ALA A 28 -3.82 20.56 3.85
N CYS A 29 -3.78 19.33 3.32
CA CYS A 29 -4.61 18.94 2.18
C CYS A 29 -6.10 19.03 2.50
N ARG A 30 -6.52 18.62 3.70
CA ARG A 30 -7.93 18.66 4.11
C ARG A 30 -8.46 20.08 4.17
N ARG A 31 -7.67 21.06 4.62
CA ARG A 31 -8.05 22.48 4.58
C ARG A 31 -8.19 23.03 3.17
N ALA A 32 -7.48 22.46 2.20
CA ALA A 32 -7.44 22.97 0.82
C ALA A 32 -8.51 22.37 -0.11
N THR A 33 -9.23 21.34 0.31
CA THR A 33 -10.25 20.69 -0.54
C THR A 33 -11.31 20.00 0.30
N THR A 34 -12.47 19.70 -0.27
CA THR A 34 -13.51 18.82 0.32
C THR A 34 -13.61 17.47 -0.41
N LYS A 35 -12.80 17.26 -1.45
CA LYS A 35 -12.74 15.98 -2.19
C LYS A 35 -12.16 14.86 -1.33
N PRO A 36 -12.47 13.58 -1.64
CA PRO A 36 -11.89 12.43 -0.93
C PRO A 36 -10.35 12.44 -0.95
N LEU A 37 -9.75 12.22 0.22
CA LEU A 37 -8.31 12.12 0.41
C LEU A 37 -7.89 10.66 0.61
N ILE A 38 -7.14 10.14 -0.36
CA ILE A 38 -6.50 8.82 -0.26
C ILE A 38 -5.03 9.02 0.12
N THR A 39 -4.64 8.64 1.34
CA THR A 39 -3.27 8.83 1.83
C THR A 39 -2.42 7.58 1.56
N LYS A 40 -1.30 7.74 0.84
CA LYS A 40 -0.42 6.64 0.45
C LYS A 40 0.72 6.45 1.45
N LEU A 41 0.63 5.41 2.28
CA LEU A 41 1.57 5.17 3.38
C LEU A 41 2.86 4.47 2.92
N SER A 42 3.98 4.90 3.51
CA SER A 42 5.30 4.26 3.36
C SER A 42 5.37 2.98 4.20
N PRO A 43 6.00 1.91 3.70
CA PRO A 43 6.33 0.74 4.54
C PRO A 43 7.57 0.97 5.42
N ASN A 44 8.39 2.00 5.14
CA ASN A 44 9.71 2.22 5.75
C ASN A 44 9.64 2.90 7.13
N GLN A 45 8.66 2.52 7.94
CA GLN A 45 8.39 3.10 9.25
C GLN A 45 8.22 2.03 10.33
N THR A 46 8.62 2.37 11.56
CA THR A 46 8.55 1.46 12.72
C THR A 46 7.11 1.05 13.01
N ASP A 47 6.18 2.02 13.08
CA ASP A 47 4.77 1.78 13.37
C ASP A 47 3.85 2.46 12.34
N ILE A 48 3.43 1.68 11.34
CA ILE A 48 2.49 2.15 10.31
C ILE A 48 1.07 2.34 10.86
N ALA A 49 0.70 1.63 11.94
CA ALA A 49 -0.63 1.72 12.53
C ALA A 49 -0.80 3.05 13.26
N GLN A 50 0.25 3.51 13.97
CA GLN A 50 0.28 4.85 14.56
C GLN A 50 0.14 5.95 13.51
N ASN A 51 0.88 5.86 12.40
CA ASN A 51 0.79 6.83 11.30
C ASN A 51 -0.61 6.84 10.68
N ALA A 52 -1.19 5.66 10.42
CA ALA A 52 -2.56 5.56 9.95
C ALA A 52 -3.54 6.25 10.91
N ARG A 53 -3.44 6.00 12.23
CA ARG A 53 -4.30 6.65 13.24
C ARG A 53 -4.24 8.17 13.15
N GLN A 54 -3.04 8.75 13.11
CA GLN A 54 -2.92 10.21 13.05
C GLN A 54 -3.38 10.79 11.70
N CYS A 55 -3.21 10.07 10.60
CA CYS A 55 -3.79 10.46 9.31
C CYS A 55 -5.32 10.45 9.33
N ILE A 56 -5.96 9.51 10.05
CA ILE A 56 -7.41 9.50 10.29
C ILE A 56 -7.83 10.75 11.05
N GLU A 57 -7.16 11.04 12.17
CA GLU A 57 -7.42 12.24 12.99
C GLU A 57 -7.23 13.54 12.19
N ALA A 58 -6.32 13.55 11.22
CA ALA A 58 -6.07 14.68 10.31
C ALA A 58 -7.09 14.80 9.16
N GLY A 59 -7.96 13.81 8.94
CA GLY A 59 -9.04 13.86 7.96
C GLY A 59 -8.79 13.11 6.65
N THR A 60 -8.03 12.01 6.67
CA THR A 60 -7.95 11.09 5.52
C THR A 60 -9.26 10.31 5.34
N ASP A 61 -9.67 10.08 4.10
CA ASP A 61 -10.93 9.38 3.77
C ASP A 61 -10.69 7.91 3.36
N ALA A 62 -9.50 7.60 2.85
CA ALA A 62 -9.05 6.24 2.54
C ALA A 62 -7.53 6.12 2.64
N PHE A 63 -7.03 4.90 2.65
CA PHE A 63 -5.60 4.62 2.55
C PHE A 63 -5.25 3.88 1.28
N ALA A 64 -4.02 4.07 0.83
CA ALA A 64 -3.37 3.15 -0.10
C ALA A 64 -2.07 2.63 0.53
N VAL A 65 -1.90 1.31 0.61
CA VAL A 65 -0.86 0.67 1.45
C VAL A 65 -0.28 -0.52 0.70
N ILE A 66 1.01 -0.60 0.34
CA ILE A 66 2.16 0.26 0.67
C ILE A 66 2.74 0.96 -0.57
N ASN A 67 3.62 1.94 -0.35
CA ASN A 67 4.59 2.37 -1.36
C ASN A 67 5.81 1.40 -1.40
N THR A 68 6.86 1.72 -2.14
CA THR A 68 8.07 0.91 -2.27
C THR A 68 8.89 0.86 -0.97
N LEU A 69 9.64 -0.23 -0.80
CA LEU A 69 10.74 -0.29 0.17
C LEU A 69 11.97 0.42 -0.40
N THR A 70 12.89 0.84 0.45
CA THR A 70 14.18 1.36 -0.02
C THR A 70 15.18 0.22 -0.24
N GLY A 71 15.87 0.22 -1.37
CA GLY A 71 16.94 -0.72 -1.68
C GLY A 71 18.03 -0.10 -2.56
N MET A 72 19.05 -0.89 -2.89
CA MET A 72 20.12 -0.50 -3.80
C MET A 72 20.51 -1.68 -4.70
N ALA A 73 21.14 -1.37 -5.83
CA ALA A 73 21.76 -2.35 -6.71
C ALA A 73 23.21 -1.93 -6.99
N VAL A 74 24.13 -2.90 -6.98
CA VAL A 74 25.58 -2.68 -7.12
C VAL A 74 26.06 -3.39 -8.38
N ASP A 75 26.78 -2.64 -9.22
CA ASP A 75 27.57 -3.18 -10.31
C ASP A 75 28.92 -3.66 -9.74
N ILE A 76 29.19 -4.96 -9.85
CA ILE A 76 30.38 -5.59 -9.26
C ILE A 76 31.67 -5.26 -10.00
N ASP A 77 31.59 -5.00 -11.31
CA ASP A 77 32.74 -4.73 -12.16
C ASP A 77 33.10 -3.24 -12.09
N ALA A 78 32.08 -2.37 -12.13
CA ALA A 78 32.27 -0.93 -11.99
C ALA A 78 32.47 -0.48 -10.53
N GLN A 79 32.15 -1.35 -9.56
CA GLN A 79 32.13 -1.05 -8.12
C GLN A 79 31.30 0.19 -7.79
N LYS A 80 30.16 0.36 -8.47
CA LYS A 80 29.30 1.55 -8.39
C LYS A 80 27.83 1.17 -8.23
N PRO A 81 27.01 2.07 -7.66
CA PRO A 81 25.56 1.90 -7.70
C PRO A 81 25.05 1.87 -9.14
N VAL A 82 24.13 0.95 -9.43
CA VAL A 82 23.47 0.84 -10.75
C VAL A 82 22.53 2.03 -10.98
N ILE A 83 22.02 2.65 -9.91
CA ILE A 83 21.02 3.72 -9.94
C ILE A 83 21.61 5.05 -9.45
N GLY A 84 21.26 6.15 -10.13
CA GLY A 84 21.91 7.47 -9.96
C GLY A 84 21.72 8.17 -8.61
N ASN A 85 20.81 7.71 -7.75
CA ASN A 85 20.58 8.26 -6.41
C ASN A 85 21.14 7.36 -5.29
N ASN A 86 22.01 6.39 -5.61
CA ASN A 86 22.55 5.32 -4.75
C ASN A 86 21.51 4.34 -4.18
N GLN A 87 20.28 4.80 -4.00
CA GLN A 87 19.12 4.07 -3.49
C GLN A 87 17.91 4.28 -4.40
N GLY A 88 16.96 3.35 -4.34
CA GLY A 88 15.75 3.35 -5.15
C GLY A 88 14.61 2.57 -4.50
N GLY A 89 13.46 2.62 -5.14
CA GLY A 89 12.29 1.87 -4.70
C GLY A 89 12.36 0.39 -5.10
N LEU A 90 12.34 -0.51 -4.13
CA LEU A 90 12.09 -1.93 -4.34
C LEU A 90 10.58 -2.19 -4.37
N SER A 91 10.13 -2.84 -5.44
CA SER A 91 8.75 -3.26 -5.66
C SER A 91 8.69 -4.70 -6.20
N GLY A 92 7.52 -5.14 -6.65
CA GLY A 92 7.33 -6.48 -7.20
C GLY A 92 7.13 -7.57 -6.14
N PRO A 93 7.12 -8.84 -6.55
CA PRO A 93 6.72 -9.97 -5.70
C PRO A 93 7.52 -10.05 -4.39
N ALA A 94 8.78 -9.63 -4.43
CA ALA A 94 9.69 -9.64 -3.29
C ALA A 94 9.16 -8.88 -2.07
N ILE A 95 8.33 -7.84 -2.26
CA ILE A 95 7.81 -7.03 -1.15
C ILE A 95 6.45 -7.49 -0.64
N LYS A 96 5.82 -8.50 -1.26
CA LYS A 96 4.46 -8.94 -0.94
C LYS A 96 4.27 -9.31 0.55
N PRO A 97 5.16 -10.11 1.18
CA PRO A 97 4.97 -10.49 2.59
C PRO A 97 4.94 -9.28 3.53
N ILE A 98 5.78 -8.27 3.25
CA ILE A 98 5.81 -7.02 4.01
C ILE A 98 4.53 -6.22 3.76
N ALA A 99 4.08 -6.12 2.50
CA ALA A 99 2.87 -5.41 2.14
C ALA A 99 1.63 -6.00 2.83
N LEU A 100 1.47 -7.33 2.85
CA LEU A 100 0.37 -8.02 3.53
C LEU A 100 0.34 -7.67 5.03
N LEU A 101 1.49 -7.75 5.71
CA LEU A 101 1.60 -7.39 7.12
C LEU A 101 1.23 -5.92 7.36
N LYS A 102 1.74 -5.00 6.53
CA LYS A 102 1.46 -3.57 6.67
C LYS A 102 -0.01 -3.23 6.42
N VAL A 103 -0.66 -3.86 5.43
CA VAL A 103 -2.10 -3.72 5.20
C VAL A 103 -2.88 -4.19 6.43
N GLN A 104 -2.54 -5.35 6.99
CA GLN A 104 -3.21 -5.88 8.19
C GLN A 104 -3.08 -4.94 9.40
N GLN A 105 -1.88 -4.38 9.61
CA GLN A 105 -1.62 -3.42 10.68
C GLN A 105 -2.47 -2.15 10.53
N VAL A 106 -2.57 -1.60 9.31
CA VAL A 106 -3.41 -0.44 9.03
C VAL A 106 -4.90 -0.77 9.17
N TYR A 107 -5.33 -1.95 8.71
CA TYR A 107 -6.72 -2.41 8.80
C TYR A 107 -7.23 -2.46 10.24
N LYS A 108 -6.41 -2.94 11.18
CA LYS A 108 -6.77 -3.00 12.62
C LYS A 108 -7.18 -1.64 13.20
N VAL A 109 -6.65 -0.55 12.66
CA VAL A 109 -6.99 0.82 13.05
C VAL A 109 -8.12 1.35 12.18
N ALA A 110 -7.97 1.27 10.85
CA ALA A 110 -8.90 1.88 9.89
C ALA A 110 -10.33 1.31 9.97
N GLN A 111 -10.49 0.02 10.26
CA GLN A 111 -11.81 -0.62 10.37
C GLN A 111 -12.68 0.03 11.45
N LYS A 112 -12.08 0.53 12.55
CA LYS A 112 -12.81 1.18 13.66
C LYS A 112 -13.45 2.50 13.24
N HIS A 113 -13.02 3.05 12.10
CA HIS A 113 -13.49 4.30 11.53
C HIS A 113 -14.20 4.10 10.18
N GLY A 114 -14.38 2.85 9.72
CA GLY A 114 -14.99 2.56 8.42
C GLY A 114 -14.15 3.05 7.22
N ILE A 115 -12.84 3.22 7.39
CA ILE A 115 -11.96 3.78 6.35
C ILE A 115 -11.41 2.65 5.46
N PRO A 116 -11.69 2.66 4.13
CA PRO A 116 -11.25 1.59 3.24
C PRO A 116 -9.76 1.68 2.89
N ILE A 117 -9.19 0.54 2.50
CA ILE A 117 -7.77 0.40 2.16
C ILE A 117 -7.63 -0.13 0.73
N ILE A 118 -6.82 0.56 -0.08
CA ILE A 118 -6.30 0.05 -1.35
C ILE A 118 -4.96 -0.64 -1.09
N GLY A 119 -4.98 -1.98 -1.01
CA GLY A 119 -3.82 -2.82 -0.77
C GLY A 119 -2.96 -3.01 -2.02
N GLN A 120 -1.65 -2.85 -1.93
CA GLN A 120 -0.74 -3.09 -3.05
C GLN A 120 0.68 -3.42 -2.59
N GLY A 121 1.42 -4.08 -3.47
CA GLY A 121 2.82 -4.45 -3.27
C GLY A 121 3.04 -5.91 -3.65
N GLY A 122 3.59 -6.14 -4.84
CA GLY A 122 3.94 -7.50 -5.29
C GLY A 122 2.77 -8.39 -5.69
N ILE A 123 1.60 -7.82 -6.00
CA ILE A 123 0.46 -8.56 -6.56
C ILE A 123 0.76 -8.90 -8.02
N MET A 124 0.83 -10.19 -8.34
CA MET A 124 1.04 -10.70 -9.70
C MET A 124 -0.09 -11.59 -10.18
N THR A 125 -0.98 -12.05 -9.29
CA THR A 125 -2.04 -13.02 -9.59
C THR A 125 -3.33 -12.68 -8.86
N ALA A 126 -4.43 -13.33 -9.25
CA ALA A 126 -5.70 -13.24 -8.52
C ALA A 126 -5.56 -13.73 -7.07
N LYS A 127 -4.79 -14.80 -6.85
CA LYS A 127 -4.49 -15.32 -5.50
C LYS A 127 -3.84 -14.25 -4.62
N ASP A 128 -2.85 -13.54 -5.14
CA ASP A 128 -2.22 -12.44 -4.40
C ASP A 128 -3.25 -11.35 -4.06
N ALA A 129 -4.12 -10.97 -5.01
CA ALA A 129 -5.16 -9.98 -4.74
C ALA A 129 -6.14 -10.42 -3.63
N ILE A 130 -6.53 -11.71 -3.64
CA ILE A 130 -7.38 -12.31 -2.61
C ILE A 130 -6.67 -12.29 -1.25
N GLU A 131 -5.37 -12.62 -1.18
CA GLU A 131 -4.58 -12.51 0.06
C GLU A 131 -4.65 -11.08 0.64
N PHE A 132 -4.56 -10.05 -0.21
CA PHE A 132 -4.70 -8.65 0.21
C PHE A 132 -6.10 -8.33 0.75
N MET A 133 -7.15 -8.85 0.13
CA MET A 133 -8.53 -8.66 0.61
C MET A 133 -8.72 -9.33 1.98
N LEU A 134 -8.27 -10.57 2.13
CA LEU A 134 -8.35 -11.32 3.39
C LEU A 134 -7.65 -10.59 4.55
N VAL A 135 -6.52 -9.91 4.31
CA VAL A 135 -5.83 -9.12 5.34
C VAL A 135 -6.40 -7.72 5.57
N GLY A 136 -7.44 -7.31 4.83
CA GLY A 136 -8.20 -6.09 5.10
C GLY A 136 -8.23 -5.04 3.97
N ALA A 137 -7.74 -5.33 2.77
CA ALA A 137 -7.86 -4.43 1.63
C ALA A 137 -9.27 -4.46 1.02
N SER A 138 -9.91 -3.30 0.86
CA SER A 138 -11.20 -3.15 0.17
C SER A 138 -11.07 -3.15 -1.35
N ALA A 139 -9.88 -2.80 -1.85
CA ALA A 139 -9.50 -2.86 -3.25
C ALA A 139 -8.00 -3.13 -3.37
N VAL A 140 -7.53 -3.52 -4.55
CA VAL A 140 -6.11 -3.78 -4.80
C VAL A 140 -5.52 -2.88 -5.88
N GLY A 141 -4.25 -2.48 -5.71
CA GLY A 141 -3.48 -1.73 -6.70
C GLY A 141 -2.41 -2.60 -7.36
N ILE A 142 -2.32 -2.56 -8.69
CA ILE A 142 -1.33 -3.30 -9.47
C ILE A 142 -0.27 -2.34 -10.00
N GLY A 143 1.01 -2.66 -9.76
CA GLY A 143 2.15 -1.84 -10.16
C GLY A 143 3.10 -2.65 -11.05
N THR A 144 4.13 -3.26 -10.45
CA THR A 144 5.19 -3.99 -11.16
C THR A 144 4.68 -5.03 -12.17
N ALA A 145 3.58 -5.73 -11.89
CA ALA A 145 3.03 -6.71 -12.81
C ALA A 145 2.67 -6.13 -14.18
N LEU A 146 2.24 -4.86 -14.24
CA LEU A 146 1.89 -4.17 -15.49
C LEU A 146 3.08 -3.99 -16.43
N PHE A 147 4.31 -4.01 -15.92
CA PHE A 147 5.51 -3.97 -16.76
C PHE A 147 5.81 -5.31 -17.44
N TYR A 148 5.29 -6.41 -16.90
CA TYR A 148 5.45 -7.75 -17.47
C TYR A 148 4.24 -8.16 -18.31
N GLU A 149 3.03 -7.84 -17.84
CA GLU A 149 1.77 -8.13 -18.51
C GLU A 149 0.82 -6.92 -18.38
N PRO A 150 0.77 -6.03 -19.39
CA PRO A 150 -0.05 -4.82 -19.35
C PRO A 150 -1.56 -5.09 -19.21
N LEU A 151 -2.04 -6.26 -19.62
CA LEU A 151 -3.46 -6.66 -19.59
C LEU A 151 -3.80 -7.59 -18.42
N ILE A 152 -3.00 -7.58 -17.34
CA ILE A 152 -3.19 -8.50 -16.22
C ILE A 152 -4.45 -8.21 -15.38
N CYS A 153 -4.94 -6.96 -15.37
CA CYS A 153 -6.05 -6.55 -14.50
C CYS A 153 -7.37 -7.31 -14.78
N PRO A 154 -7.83 -7.47 -16.04
CA PRO A 154 -8.98 -8.33 -16.35
C PRO A 154 -8.82 -9.78 -15.84
N VAL A 155 -7.62 -10.37 -15.97
CA VAL A 155 -7.34 -11.74 -15.51
C VAL A 155 -7.45 -11.83 -13.98
N ILE A 156 -6.88 -10.86 -13.25
CA ILE A 156 -6.98 -10.78 -11.80
C ILE A 156 -8.44 -10.61 -11.36
N ASN A 157 -9.18 -9.72 -12.00
CA ASN A 157 -10.60 -9.49 -11.70
C ASN A 157 -11.43 -10.75 -11.90
N GLN A 158 -11.23 -11.47 -13.01
CA GLN A 158 -11.94 -12.73 -13.24
C GLN A 158 -11.61 -13.76 -12.14
N GLY A 159 -10.33 -13.91 -11.79
CA GLY A 159 -9.95 -14.85 -10.73
C GLY A 159 -10.50 -14.48 -9.33
N ILE A 160 -10.74 -13.19 -9.05
CA ILE A 160 -11.46 -12.76 -7.84
C ILE A 160 -12.93 -13.21 -7.90
N VAL A 161 -13.60 -13.01 -9.04
CA VAL A 161 -15.00 -13.45 -9.23
C VAL A 161 -15.12 -14.97 -9.09
N ASP A 162 -14.20 -15.72 -9.67
CA ASP A 162 -14.17 -17.18 -9.60
C ASP A 162 -13.99 -17.65 -8.15
N TYR A 163 -13.09 -17.02 -7.39
CA TYR A 163 -12.88 -17.31 -5.97
C TYR A 163 -14.14 -17.03 -5.14
N LEU A 164 -14.75 -15.86 -5.30
CA LEU A 164 -15.99 -15.51 -4.58
C LEU A 164 -17.09 -16.54 -4.88
N THR A 165 -17.27 -16.89 -6.15
CA THR A 165 -18.28 -17.86 -6.58
C THR A 165 -18.03 -19.24 -5.97
N LEU A 166 -16.77 -19.71 -6.00
CA LEU A 166 -16.37 -20.99 -5.41
C LEU A 166 -16.63 -21.06 -3.89
N HIS A 167 -16.46 -19.93 -3.19
CA HIS A 167 -16.65 -19.83 -1.75
C HIS A 167 -18.06 -19.37 -1.33
N GLY A 168 -18.99 -19.23 -2.28
CA GLY A 168 -20.37 -18.84 -2.02
C GLY A 168 -20.54 -17.37 -1.58
N ASN A 169 -19.52 -16.53 -1.83
CA ASN A 169 -19.58 -15.10 -1.57
C ASN A 169 -20.15 -14.36 -2.79
N THR A 170 -20.97 -13.35 -2.55
CA THR A 170 -21.60 -12.54 -3.61
C THR A 170 -20.93 -11.18 -3.77
N ARG A 171 -20.14 -10.76 -2.78
CA ARG A 171 -19.49 -9.45 -2.74
C ARG A 171 -18.09 -9.53 -2.15
N VAL A 172 -17.20 -8.66 -2.60
CA VAL A 172 -15.84 -8.56 -2.08
C VAL A 172 -15.82 -8.25 -0.58
N GLU A 173 -16.75 -7.42 -0.08
CA GLU A 173 -16.75 -7.01 1.34
C GLU A 173 -16.92 -8.18 2.30
N GLU A 174 -17.48 -9.32 1.85
CA GLU A 174 -17.64 -10.52 2.67
C GLU A 174 -16.29 -11.18 3.04
N ILE A 175 -15.24 -10.93 2.24
CA ILE A 175 -13.90 -11.49 2.47
C ILE A 175 -12.91 -10.44 2.99
N VAL A 176 -13.29 -9.16 3.05
CA VAL A 176 -12.39 -8.10 3.51
C VAL A 176 -12.11 -8.26 5.00
N GLY A 177 -10.86 -8.56 5.35
CA GLY A 177 -10.45 -8.73 6.74
C GLY A 177 -10.93 -10.03 7.39
N SER A 178 -11.37 -11.01 6.61
CA SER A 178 -11.89 -12.29 7.14
C SER A 178 -10.79 -13.30 7.51
N LEU A 179 -9.51 -12.93 7.41
CA LEU A 179 -8.39 -13.79 7.81
C LEU A 179 -8.48 -14.18 9.29
N ALA A 180 -8.63 -15.49 9.55
CA ALA A 180 -8.48 -16.05 10.89
C ALA A 180 -7.00 -16.04 11.32
N LEU A 181 -6.72 -15.44 12.48
CA LEU A 181 -5.40 -15.46 13.10
C LEU A 181 -5.32 -16.60 14.11
N ASN A 182 -4.15 -17.23 14.21
CA ASN A 182 -3.86 -18.28 15.20
C ASN A 182 -3.66 -17.69 16.60
#